data_AF-A0A418SZD9-F1
#
_entry.id   AF-A0A418SZD9-F1
#
_cell.length_a   1.000
_cell.length_b   1.000
_cell.length_c   1.000
_cell.angle_alpha   90.00
_cell.angle_beta   90.00
_cell.angle_gamma   90.00
#
_symmetry.space_group_name_H-M   'P 1'
#
loop_
_entity.id
_entity.type
_entity.pdbx_description
1 polymer ?
#
loop_
_entity_poly.entity_id
_entity_poly.type
_entity_poly.pdbx_seq_one_letter_code
_entity_poly.pdbx_strand_id
1 'polypeptide(L)'
;MSRRAMLLITSKLSAPKRDYTITLGKEGASAAMPIEYSSYGLLHTSFSNILLYVVNHGTYHRGNVTAILRQQSYAGVPIDYLLYLMERRQQLS
;
A
#
# COMPACT_ATOMS: atom_id res chain seq x y z
N MET A 1 4.99 -21.02 -11.59
CA MET A 1 3.65 -20.39 -11.66
C MET A 1 3.15 -20.40 -13.10
N SER A 2 1.88 -20.72 -13.33
CA SER A 2 1.29 -20.75 -14.69
C SER A 2 1.20 -19.33 -15.28
N ARG A 3 1.50 -19.18 -16.57
CA ARG A 3 1.35 -17.93 -17.35
C ARG A 3 -0.02 -17.25 -17.14
N ARG A 4 -1.06 -18.06 -16.94
CA ARG A 4 -2.44 -17.61 -16.73
C ARG A 4 -2.65 -16.90 -15.38
N ALA A 5 -1.96 -17.33 -14.32
CA ALA A 5 -2.01 -16.69 -13.01
C ALA A 5 -1.30 -15.33 -13.00
N MET A 6 -0.17 -15.22 -13.72
CA MET A 6 0.57 -13.97 -13.87
C MET A 6 -0.21 -12.91 -14.65
N LEU A 7 -0.93 -13.31 -15.69
CA LEU A 7 -1.82 -12.41 -16.46
C LEU A 7 -3.00 -11.91 -15.62
N LEU A 8 -3.58 -12.77 -14.76
CA LEU A 8 -4.69 -12.39 -13.90
C LEU A 8 -4.25 -11.36 -12.85
N ILE A 9 -3.09 -11.57 -12.22
CA ILE A 9 -2.55 -10.64 -11.21
C ILE A 9 -2.24 -9.28 -11.83
N THR A 10 -1.58 -9.26 -12.99
CA THR A 10 -1.25 -8.00 -13.69
C THR A 10 -2.50 -7.26 -14.16
N SER A 11 -3.55 -7.96 -14.61
CA SER A 11 -4.83 -7.33 -14.99
C SER A 11 -5.56 -6.66 -13.81
N LYS A 12 -5.45 -7.23 -12.60
CA LYS A 12 -6.08 -6.66 -11.39
C LYS A 12 -5.29 -5.48 -10.83
N LEU A 13 -3.96 -5.48 -10.99
CA LEU A 13 -3.09 -4.37 -10.58
C LEU A 13 -3.08 -3.20 -11.57
N SER A 14 -3.41 -3.46 -12.84
CA SER A 14 -3.54 -2.43 -13.91
C SER A 14 -4.96 -1.89 -14.06
N ALA A 15 -5.93 -2.45 -13.34
CA ALA A 15 -7.27 -1.86 -13.25
C ALA A 15 -7.14 -0.38 -12.81
N PRO A 16 -7.93 0.53 -13.39
CA PRO A 16 -7.84 1.95 -13.06
C PRO A 16 -7.96 2.12 -11.56
N LYS A 17 -6.91 2.70 -10.96
CA LYS A 17 -6.94 3.09 -9.55
C LYS A 17 -8.10 4.05 -9.41
N ARG A 18 -9.10 3.69 -8.60
CA ARG A 18 -10.13 4.64 -8.20
C ARG A 18 -9.44 5.75 -7.43
N ASP A 19 -9.76 7.00 -7.76
CA ASP A 19 -9.24 8.14 -7.04
C ASP A 19 -9.87 8.19 -5.65
N TYR A 20 -9.11 7.76 -4.65
CA TYR A 20 -9.48 7.92 -3.24
C TYR A 20 -8.89 9.25 -2.77
N THR A 21 -9.57 10.36 -3.06
CA THR A 21 -9.24 11.65 -2.44
C THR A 21 -9.92 11.69 -1.07
N ILE A 22 -9.14 11.53 -0.02
CA ILE A 22 -9.63 11.63 1.36
C ILE A 22 -9.10 12.95 1.93
N THR A 23 -9.99 13.92 2.15
CA THR A 23 -9.66 15.16 2.85
C THR A 23 -9.94 14.96 4.33
N LEU A 24 -8.90 14.97 5.15
CA LEU A 24 -9.02 14.90 6.61
C LEU A 24 -8.51 16.19 7.22
N GLY A 25 -9.40 16.88 7.92
CA GLY A 25 -8.98 17.88 8.90
C GLY A 25 -8.23 17.20 10.05
N LYS A 26 -7.41 17.96 10.77
CA LYS A 26 -6.61 17.49 11.93
C LYS A 26 -7.45 16.71 12.95
N GLU A 27 -8.68 17.15 13.18
CA GLU A 27 -9.62 16.52 14.11
C GLU A 27 -10.21 15.21 13.58
N GLY A 28 -10.56 15.16 12.29
CA GLY A 28 -11.12 13.97 11.64
C GLY A 28 -10.15 12.80 11.54
N ALA A 29 -8.84 13.07 11.49
CA ALA A 29 -7.82 12.02 11.45
C ALA A 29 -7.70 11.25 12.78
N SER A 30 -7.97 11.90 13.91
CA SER A 30 -7.85 11.32 15.26
C SER A 30 -9.20 10.91 15.87
N ALA A 31 -10.32 11.32 15.29
CA ALA A 31 -11.64 10.94 15.76
C ALA A 31 -11.83 9.41 15.73
N ALA A 32 -12.42 8.87 16.80
CA ALA A 32 -12.76 7.45 16.87
C ALA A 32 -13.90 7.12 15.90
N MET A 33 -13.70 6.07 15.12
CA MET A 33 -14.60 5.53 14.12
C MET A 33 -14.79 4.03 14.38
N PRO A 34 -16.03 3.53 14.37
CA PRO A 34 -16.29 2.10 14.44
C PRO A 34 -15.97 1.42 13.10
N ILE A 35 -15.26 0.30 13.17
CA ILE A 35 -15.06 -0.62 12.05
C ILE A 35 -15.51 -1.99 12.48
N GLU A 36 -16.36 -2.61 11.68
CA GLU A 36 -16.80 -3.98 11.90
C GLU A 36 -15.93 -4.95 11.10
N TYR A 37 -15.29 -5.88 11.80
CA TYR A 37 -14.57 -7.00 11.20
C TYR A 37 -15.42 -8.25 11.29
N SER A 38 -15.66 -8.93 10.16
CA SER A 38 -16.52 -10.12 10.11
C SER A 38 -16.11 -11.24 11.09
N SER A 39 -14.83 -11.33 11.44
CA SER A 39 -14.27 -12.36 12.33
C SER A 39 -13.85 -11.85 13.71
N TYR A 40 -13.80 -10.54 13.93
CA TYR A 40 -13.25 -9.94 15.17
C TYR A 40 -14.21 -8.96 15.85
N GLY A 41 -15.39 -8.71 15.29
CA GLY A 41 -16.39 -7.81 15.85
C GLY A 41 -16.06 -6.34 15.66
N LEU A 42 -16.62 -5.49 16.52
CA LEU A 42 -16.50 -4.04 16.43
C LEU A 42 -15.16 -3.55 16.99
N LEU A 43 -14.42 -2.77 16.21
CA LEU A 43 -13.20 -2.09 16.59
C LEU A 43 -13.42 -0.58 16.54
N HIS A 44 -13.27 0.11 17.67
CA HIS A 44 -13.16 1.57 17.67
C HIS A 44 -11.72 1.97 17.37
N THR A 45 -11.50 2.62 16.23
CA THR A 45 -10.17 3.05 15.78
C THR A 45 -10.23 4.40 15.10
N SER A 46 -9.10 5.06 14.87
CA SER A 46 -9.07 6.33 14.13
C SER A 46 -8.72 6.10 12.66
N PHE A 47 -8.99 7.10 11.82
CA PHE A 47 -8.51 7.06 10.44
C PHE A 47 -6.97 6.97 10.37
N SER A 48 -6.26 7.70 11.25
CA SER A 48 -4.79 7.64 11.31
C SER A 48 -4.27 6.22 11.56
N ASN A 49 -4.94 5.45 12.42
CA ASN A 49 -4.58 4.05 12.70
C ASN A 49 -4.84 3.14 11.49
N ILE A 50 -5.96 3.35 10.78
CA ILE A 50 -6.25 2.60 9.54
C ILE A 50 -5.20 2.91 8.48
N LEU A 51 -4.86 4.19 8.29
CA LEU A 51 -3.87 4.60 7.32
C LEU A 51 -2.50 3.98 7.64
N LEU A 52 -2.09 4.03 8.91
CA LEU A 52 -0.87 3.39 9.38
C LEU A 52 -0.88 1.88 9.12
N TYR A 53 -2.00 1.21 9.43
CA TYR A 53 -2.17 -0.21 9.16
C TYR A 53 -2.04 -0.54 7.67
N VAL A 54 -2.72 0.21 6.78
CA VAL A 54 -2.65 0.00 5.32
C VAL A 54 -1.24 0.21 4.80
N VAL A 55 -0.55 1.27 5.23
CA VAL A 55 0.84 1.56 4.84
C VAL A 55 1.78 0.44 5.32
N ASN A 56 1.64 0.00 6.56
CA ASN A 56 2.47 -1.07 7.13
C ASN A 56 2.20 -2.40 6.43
N HIS A 57 0.93 -2.73 6.17
CA HIS A 57 0.55 -3.96 5.47
C HIS A 57 1.07 -3.99 4.03
N GLY A 58 0.97 -2.87 3.32
CA GLY A 58 1.55 -2.72 1.99
C GLY A 58 3.07 -2.88 1.97
N THR A 59 3.75 -2.29 2.97
CA THR A 59 5.21 -2.41 3.13
C THR A 59 5.63 -3.85 3.42
N TYR A 60 4.90 -4.56 4.29
CA TYR A 60 5.13 -5.97 4.61
C TYR A 60 5.10 -6.86 3.35
N HIS A 61 4.02 -6.77 2.56
CA HIS A 61 3.89 -7.58 1.34
C HIS A 61 4.97 -7.27 0.30
N ARG A 62 5.37 -6.00 0.15
CA ARG A 62 6.49 -5.64 -0.75
C ARG A 62 7.83 -6.15 -0.25
N GLY A 63 8.05 -6.19 1.07
CA GLY A 63 9.23 -6.81 1.67
C GLY A 63 9.34 -8.28 1.26
N ASN A 64 8.23 -9.02 1.34
CA ASN A 64 8.18 -10.43 0.91
C ASN A 64 8.52 -10.58 -0.59
N VAL A 65 7.98 -9.73 -1.46
CA VAL A 65 8.32 -9.75 -2.90
C VAL A 65 9.80 -9.44 -3.14
N THR A 66 10.36 -8.47 -2.41
CA THR A 66 11.79 -8.12 -2.51
C THR A 66 12.68 -9.28 -2.08
N ALA A 67 12.29 -10.01 -1.02
CA ALA A 67 12.98 -11.22 -0.59
C ALA A 67 12.96 -12.30 -1.68
N ILE A 68 11.80 -12.53 -2.32
CA ILE A 68 11.66 -13.48 -3.43
C ILE A 68 12.53 -13.08 -4.62
N LEU A 69 12.57 -11.79 -4.98
CA LEU A 69 13.44 -11.29 -6.06
C LEU A 69 14.92 -11.58 -5.76
N ARG A 70 15.37 -11.31 -4.53
CA ARG A 70 16.76 -11.56 -4.13
C ARG A 70 17.11 -13.05 -4.12
N GLN A 71 16.19 -13.92 -3.71
CA GLN A 71 16.38 -15.38 -3.80
C GLN A 71 16.57 -15.86 -5.24
N GLN A 72 16.05 -15.13 -6.22
CA GLN A 72 16.19 -15.39 -7.65
C GLN A 72 17.31 -14.55 -8.30
N SER A 73 18.19 -13.93 -7.51
CA SER A 73 19.29 -13.07 -7.97
C SER A 73 18.85 -11.82 -8.74
N TYR A 74 17.59 -11.41 -8.61
CA TYR A 74 17.10 -10.12 -9.09
C TYR A 74 17.25 -9.04 -8.02
N ALA A 75 17.51 -7.81 -8.46
CA ALA A 75 17.50 -6.64 -7.58
C ALA A 75 16.06 -6.33 -7.12
N GLY A 76 15.93 -5.92 -5.86
CA GLY A 76 14.70 -5.31 -5.37
C GLY A 76 14.52 -3.88 -5.91
N VAL A 77 13.29 -3.37 -5.84
CA VAL A 77 12.99 -1.96 -6.15
C VAL A 77 13.06 -1.16 -4.85
N PRO A 78 13.76 -0.01 -4.79
CA PRO A 78 13.82 0.80 -3.58
C PRO A 78 12.42 1.34 -3.21
N ILE A 79 12.16 1.36 -1.91
CA ILE A 79 10.86 1.74 -1.30
C ILE A 79 10.91 3.08 -0.57
N ASP A 80 12.05 3.77 -0.68
CA ASP A 80 12.30 5.00 0.06
C ASP A 80 11.44 6.14 -0.51
N TYR A 81 10.57 6.70 0.34
CA TYR A 81 9.69 7.79 -0.05
C TYR A 81 10.48 9.06 -0.43
N LEU A 82 11.60 9.33 0.24
CA LEU A 82 12.49 10.44 -0.10
C LEU A 82 13.13 10.21 -1.47
N LEU A 83 13.56 8.98 -1.77
CA LEU A 83 14.06 8.64 -3.10
C LEU A 83 13.00 8.87 -4.18
N TYR A 84 11.76 8.42 -3.95
CA TYR A 84 10.65 8.69 -4.86
C TYR A 84 10.41 10.19 -5.07
N LEU A 85 10.45 10.99 -4.01
CA LEU A 85 10.29 12.45 -4.12
C LEU A 85 11.45 13.09 -4.91
N MET A 86 12.67 12.58 -4.75
CA MET A 86 13.84 13.03 -5.52
C MET A 86 13.72 12.67 -7.00
N GLU A 87 13.34 11.43 -7.33
CA GLU A 87 13.10 10.98 -8.70
C GLU A 87 12.00 11.79 -9.38
N ARG A 88 10.87 12.03 -8.70
CA ARG A 88 9.79 12.88 -9.20
C ARG A 88 10.22 14.31 -9.44
N ARG A 89 11.10 14.85 -8.59
CA ARG A 89 11.65 16.20 -8.77
C ARG A 89 12.53 16.29 -10.02
N GLN A 90 13.37 15.27 -10.26
CA GLN A 90 14.24 15.22 -11.45
C GLN A 90 13.46 15.03 -12.76
N GLN A 91 12.31 14.35 -12.73
CA GLN A 91 11.46 14.16 -13.91
C GLN A 91 10.68 15.42 -14.33
N LEU A 92 10.59 16.42 -13.44
CA LEU A 92 9.86 17.67 -13.65
C LEU A 92 10.78 18.87 -13.95
N SER A 93 12.10 18.65 -13.96
CA SER A 93 13.14 19.63 -14.30
C SER A 93 13.72 19.37 -15.68
#